data_AF-A0A6J7GCR1-F1
#
_entry.id   AF-A0A6J7GCR1-F1
#
_cell.length_a   1.000
_cell.length_b   1.000
_cell.length_c   1.000
_cell.angle_alpha   90.00
_cell.angle_beta   90.00
_cell.angle_gamma   90.00
#
_symmetry.space_group_name_H-M   'P 1'
#
loop_
_entity.id
_entity.type
_entity.pdbx_description
1 polymer ?
#
loop_
_entity_poly.entity_id
_entity_poly.type
_entity_poly.pdbx_seq_one_letter_code
_entity_poly.pdbx_strand_id
1 'polypeptide(L)'
;MNKRLIAFLSILCLFLSSSLIPANAAAQAGAKCTKVGSKSVVGTKTFTCIKSGTKLIWDKGNTKPSSSLNFAKRWNATGSSAIKIMEKAFPAKSSAFPKVELTWRYSDIVNNKIKEEITKQYVENIEFWSAYTKIDAPLQVIVGTLDDIKFICKWRDSHLQMNAANCESNFRTDKQRVWDAHTTQGNGKATDFYFMTEASILTEIDFLPRVAHEFFHNVQNAQTDKYKSSFPCWVEEGGAEYFGILVTSKGNPETFIKMRQFAVAFKSNNKTNLLSSKDYWRDYLLSADVTSVKPNSDSWGCAAFQNTGLYGNILLATEYLHQQLGIAGVLALYRDTGTMGWDKAIEKALKKSKAAIYDDIASYMLTEYQIAAKQDWARPNCSMQGRALLCASGP
;
A
#
# COMPACT_ATOMS: atom_id res chain seq x y z
N MET A 1 11.35 -34.71 53.40
CA MET A 1 12.00 -34.34 52.11
C MET A 1 12.42 -32.88 52.16
N ASN A 2 13.72 -32.60 52.08
CA ASN A 2 14.24 -31.25 52.23
C ASN A 2 13.80 -30.34 51.07
N LYS A 3 13.06 -29.26 51.36
CA LYS A 3 12.57 -28.28 50.36
C LYS A 3 13.72 -27.66 49.53
N ARG A 4 14.95 -27.66 50.06
CA ARG A 4 16.16 -27.22 49.35
C ARG A 4 16.63 -28.20 48.25
N LEU A 5 16.33 -29.49 48.36
CA LEU A 5 16.74 -30.49 47.37
C LEU A 5 15.87 -30.44 46.10
N ILE A 6 14.58 -30.11 46.26
CA ILE A 6 13.61 -30.01 45.16
C ILE A 6 13.92 -28.79 44.29
N ALA A 7 14.26 -27.64 44.90
CA ALA A 7 14.62 -26.43 44.16
C ALA A 7 15.90 -26.61 43.32
N PHE A 8 16.88 -27.39 43.81
CA PHE A 8 18.11 -27.65 43.07
C PHE A 8 17.91 -28.58 41.86
N LEU A 9 17.02 -29.59 41.95
CA LEU A 9 16.70 -30.46 40.82
C LEU A 9 15.93 -29.73 39.71
N SER A 10 15.02 -28.82 40.06
CA SER A 10 14.25 -28.04 39.08
C SER A 10 15.11 -27.06 38.28
N ILE A 11 16.12 -26.46 38.91
CA ILE A 11 17.04 -25.53 38.24
C ILE A 11 17.99 -26.30 37.31
N LEU A 12 18.46 -27.47 37.71
CA LEU A 12 19.37 -28.29 36.88
C LEU A 12 18.68 -28.79 35.60
N CYS A 13 17.39 -29.14 35.64
CA CYS A 13 16.63 -29.54 34.44
C CYS A 13 16.38 -28.39 33.44
N LEU A 14 16.34 -27.13 33.89
CA LEU A 14 16.22 -25.97 32.98
C LEU A 14 17.52 -25.68 32.21
N PHE A 15 18.69 -26.02 32.78
CA PHE A 15 19.98 -25.83 32.10
C PHE A 15 20.31 -26.94 31.08
N LEU A 16 19.70 -28.12 31.19
CA LEU A 16 19.92 -29.24 30.26
C LEU A 16 19.02 -29.21 29.02
N SER A 17 18.01 -28.34 28.98
CA SER A 17 17.05 -28.21 27.87
C SER A 17 17.31 -27.02 26.93
N SER A 18 18.32 -26.18 27.23
CA SER A 18 18.80 -25.18 26.29
C SER A 18 19.71 -25.83 25.25
N SER A 19 19.13 -26.23 24.12
CA SER A 19 19.87 -26.51 22.89
C SER A 19 20.82 -25.35 22.62
N LEU A 20 22.13 -25.60 22.69
CA LEU A 20 23.16 -24.69 22.22
C LEU A 20 23.03 -24.58 20.69
N ILE A 21 22.09 -23.75 20.23
CA ILE A 21 22.10 -23.28 18.86
C ILE A 21 23.34 -22.39 18.77
N PRO A 22 24.35 -22.72 17.94
CA PRO A 22 25.46 -21.81 17.74
C PRO A 22 24.88 -20.48 17.25
N ALA A 23 25.09 -19.43 18.03
CA ALA A 23 24.81 -18.07 17.60
C ALA A 23 25.61 -17.86 16.31
N ASN A 24 24.93 -17.83 15.16
CA ASN A 24 25.54 -17.40 13.92
C ASN A 24 25.84 -15.91 14.11
N ALA A 25 27.06 -15.61 14.56
CA ALA A 25 27.56 -14.25 14.62
C ALA A 25 27.43 -13.63 13.23
N ALA A 26 26.81 -12.45 13.16
CA ALA A 26 26.71 -11.70 11.91
C ALA A 26 28.10 -11.50 11.30
N ALA A 27 28.22 -11.62 9.97
CA ALA A 27 29.51 -11.47 9.32
C ALA A 27 30.10 -10.07 9.56
N GLN A 28 31.30 -10.05 10.10
CA GLN A 28 32.05 -8.85 10.43
C GLN A 28 33.44 -8.97 9.81
N ALA A 29 33.95 -7.87 9.24
CA ALA A 29 35.28 -7.84 8.63
C ALA A 29 36.35 -8.42 9.57
N GLY A 30 37.15 -9.36 9.06
CA GLY A 30 38.20 -10.02 9.83
C GLY A 30 37.72 -11.15 10.75
N ALA A 31 36.41 -11.33 10.98
CA ALA A 31 35.89 -12.46 11.75
C ALA A 31 36.02 -13.77 10.98
N LYS A 32 36.10 -14.88 11.71
CA LYS A 32 36.27 -16.22 11.14
C LYS A 32 35.05 -16.61 10.29
N CYS A 33 35.30 -17.16 9.11
CA CYS A 33 34.28 -17.77 8.26
C CYS A 33 34.64 -19.23 7.96
N THR A 34 33.65 -20.02 7.56
CA THR A 34 33.77 -21.50 7.48
C THR A 34 34.16 -22.01 6.10
N LYS A 35 33.91 -21.24 5.03
CA LYS A 35 34.09 -21.70 3.64
C LYS A 35 34.43 -20.54 2.71
N VAL A 36 35.55 -20.65 1.99
CA VAL A 36 35.98 -19.67 0.97
C VAL A 36 34.88 -19.47 -0.07
N GLY A 37 34.63 -18.22 -0.43
CA GLY A 37 33.62 -17.83 -1.41
C GLY A 37 32.20 -17.71 -0.86
N SER A 38 31.95 -18.13 0.39
CA SER A 38 30.67 -17.86 1.06
C SER A 38 30.45 -16.36 1.18
N LYS A 39 29.19 -15.92 1.03
CA LYS A 39 28.79 -14.52 1.14
C LYS A 39 27.85 -14.33 2.32
N SER A 40 27.95 -13.19 2.99
CA SER A 40 27.02 -12.78 4.03
C SER A 40 26.75 -11.29 3.90
N VAL A 41 25.48 -10.91 4.08
CA VAL A 41 25.04 -9.52 3.95
C VAL A 41 24.69 -9.00 5.34
N VAL A 42 25.37 -7.94 5.75
CA VAL A 42 25.10 -7.24 7.02
C VAL A 42 24.96 -5.75 6.71
N GLY A 43 23.74 -5.23 6.86
CA GLY A 43 23.39 -3.89 6.39
C GLY A 43 23.54 -3.76 4.87
N THR A 44 24.31 -2.75 4.42
CA THR A 44 24.58 -2.47 2.99
C THR A 44 25.87 -3.10 2.46
N LYS A 45 26.56 -3.90 3.28
CA LYS A 45 27.85 -4.52 2.93
C LYS A 45 27.67 -6.00 2.69
N THR A 46 28.26 -6.48 1.60
CA THR A 46 28.41 -7.90 1.32
C THR A 46 29.82 -8.31 1.67
N PHE A 47 29.93 -9.19 2.66
CA PHE A 47 31.18 -9.81 3.08
C PHE A 47 31.39 -11.09 2.28
N THR A 48 32.60 -11.30 1.76
CA THR A 48 33.01 -12.57 1.15
C THR A 48 34.06 -13.24 2.01
N CYS A 49 33.88 -14.53 2.27
CA CYS A 49 34.88 -15.32 2.99
C CYS A 49 36.10 -15.53 2.10
N ILE A 50 37.24 -14.98 2.51
CA ILE A 50 38.51 -15.03 1.78
C ILE A 50 39.59 -15.72 2.62
N LYS A 51 40.63 -16.21 1.94
CA LYS A 51 41.83 -16.71 2.60
C LYS A 51 42.76 -15.53 2.91
N SER A 52 43.11 -15.36 4.18
CA SER A 52 44.11 -14.37 4.63
C SER A 52 45.19 -15.11 5.43
N GLY A 53 46.35 -15.31 4.79
CA GLY A 53 47.39 -16.21 5.30
C GLY A 53 46.89 -17.66 5.42
N THR A 54 46.93 -18.21 6.63
CA THR A 54 46.47 -19.58 6.96
C THR A 54 45.02 -19.65 7.45
N LYS A 55 44.33 -18.51 7.60
CA LYS A 55 42.97 -18.43 8.16
C LYS A 55 41.93 -18.05 7.09
N LEU A 56 40.68 -18.43 7.34
CA LEU A 56 39.52 -17.97 6.57
C LEU A 56 38.81 -16.87 7.35
N ILE A 57 38.72 -15.68 6.73
CA ILE A 57 38.11 -14.50 7.33
C ILE A 57 37.16 -13.82 6.35
N TRP A 58 36.17 -13.10 6.87
CA TRP A 58 35.38 -12.16 6.07
C TRP A 58 36.25 -11.00 5.59
N ASP A 59 36.15 -10.65 4.31
CA ASP A 59 36.80 -9.47 3.73
C ASP A 59 36.29 -8.15 4.36
N LYS A 60 36.76 -7.00 3.86
CA LYS A 60 36.36 -5.69 4.40
C LYS A 60 34.88 -5.34 4.13
N GLY A 61 34.16 -6.20 3.43
CA GLY A 61 32.81 -5.96 2.96
C GLY A 61 32.81 -4.92 1.84
N ASN A 62 32.42 -5.32 0.63
CA ASN A 62 32.20 -4.35 -0.43
C ASN A 62 30.77 -3.81 -0.30
N THR A 63 30.62 -2.49 -0.46
CA THR A 63 29.33 -1.91 -0.76
C THR A 63 28.96 -2.35 -2.17
N LYS A 64 28.33 -3.53 -2.30
CA LYS A 64 27.48 -3.75 -3.46
C LYS A 64 26.46 -2.61 -3.34
N PRO A 65 26.35 -1.68 -4.32
CA PRO A 65 25.24 -0.75 -4.27
C PRO A 65 24.01 -1.62 -4.13
N SER A 66 23.21 -1.35 -3.09
CA SER A 66 21.92 -2.03 -2.96
C SER A 66 21.28 -2.03 -4.34
N SER A 67 20.73 -3.15 -4.79
CA SER A 67 20.02 -3.20 -6.07
C SER A 67 19.06 -2.01 -6.18
N SER A 68 18.46 -1.63 -5.05
CA SER A 68 17.59 -0.46 -4.90
C SER A 68 18.28 0.90 -5.13
N LEU A 69 19.54 1.10 -4.74
CA LEU A 69 20.28 2.36 -4.98
C LEU A 69 20.62 2.52 -6.46
N ASN A 70 21.06 1.43 -7.11
CA ASN A 70 21.30 1.43 -8.55
C ASN A 70 19.98 1.60 -9.33
N PHE A 71 18.90 0.96 -8.85
CA PHE A 71 17.56 1.10 -9.41
C PHE A 71 17.07 2.55 -9.32
N ALA A 72 17.17 3.17 -8.14
CA ALA A 72 16.76 4.56 -7.91
C ALA A 72 17.55 5.53 -8.79
N LYS A 73 18.87 5.35 -8.89
CA LYS A 73 19.73 6.16 -9.79
C LYS A 73 19.29 6.04 -11.24
N ARG A 74 19.00 4.81 -11.71
CA ARG A 74 18.54 4.56 -13.08
C ARG A 74 17.17 5.20 -13.33
N TRP A 75 16.25 5.11 -12.37
CA TRP A 75 14.94 5.75 -12.48
C TRP A 75 15.06 7.28 -12.50
N ASN A 76 15.84 7.87 -11.60
CA ASN A 76 16.05 9.33 -11.55
C ASN A 76 16.67 9.88 -12.85
N ALA A 77 17.50 9.09 -13.54
CA ALA A 77 18.07 9.47 -14.83
C ALA A 77 17.03 9.59 -15.97
N THR A 78 15.80 9.11 -15.78
CA THR A 78 14.71 9.27 -16.76
C THR A 78 14.09 10.67 -16.75
N GLY A 79 14.39 11.49 -15.73
CA GLY A 79 13.76 12.78 -15.50
C GLY A 79 12.45 12.73 -14.71
N SER A 80 11.95 11.53 -14.35
CA SER A 80 10.77 11.37 -13.51
C SER A 80 10.99 11.97 -12.11
N SER A 81 9.93 12.59 -11.58
CA SER A 81 9.95 13.16 -10.23
C SER A 81 9.47 12.20 -9.14
N ALA A 82 9.02 10.99 -9.50
CA ALA A 82 8.32 10.05 -8.62
C ALA A 82 9.11 9.68 -7.35
N ILE A 83 10.39 9.32 -7.47
CA ILE A 83 11.24 8.98 -6.31
C ILE A 83 11.45 10.21 -5.43
N LYS A 84 11.74 11.36 -6.02
CA LYS A 84 11.93 12.62 -5.27
C LYS A 84 10.67 13.01 -4.49
N ILE A 85 9.49 12.76 -5.05
CA ILE A 85 8.21 13.01 -4.36
C ILE A 85 8.03 12.01 -3.22
N MET A 86 8.28 10.72 -3.46
CA MET A 86 8.19 9.68 -2.43
C MET A 86 9.14 9.94 -1.26
N GLU A 87 10.40 10.31 -1.52
CA GLU A 87 11.40 10.59 -0.50
C GLU A 87 11.00 11.73 0.44
N LYS A 88 10.16 12.68 0.01
CA LYS A 88 9.64 13.74 0.90
C LYS A 88 8.70 13.22 1.99
N ALA A 89 8.14 12.02 1.81
CA ALA A 89 7.27 11.39 2.80
C ALA A 89 8.03 10.58 3.86
N PHE A 90 9.35 10.37 3.67
CA PHE A 90 10.16 9.48 4.49
C PHE A 90 11.46 10.14 5.01
N PRO A 91 11.96 9.76 6.20
CA PRO A 91 11.33 8.84 7.16
C PRO A 91 10.00 9.40 7.68
N ALA A 92 9.11 8.51 8.12
CA ALA A 92 7.82 8.92 8.66
C ALA A 92 8.04 9.90 9.83
N LYS A 93 7.20 10.93 9.89
CA LYS A 93 7.20 11.88 11.00
C LYS A 93 6.77 11.17 12.28
N SER A 94 7.22 11.67 13.43
CA SER A 94 6.77 11.16 14.72
C SER A 94 5.26 11.29 14.88
N SER A 95 4.66 10.28 15.52
CA SER A 95 3.23 10.27 15.82
C SER A 95 2.79 11.54 16.56
N ALA A 96 1.73 12.18 16.07
CA ALA A 96 1.15 13.39 16.64
C ALA A 96 -0.29 13.17 17.14
N PHE A 97 -0.93 12.08 16.73
CA PHE A 97 -2.33 11.76 17.01
C PHE A 97 -2.47 10.39 17.67
N PRO A 98 -3.53 10.18 18.49
CA PRO A 98 -3.74 8.91 19.18
C PRO A 98 -3.95 7.74 18.20
N LYS A 99 -3.72 6.51 18.69
CA LYS A 99 -3.96 5.28 17.92
C LYS A 99 -5.45 5.11 17.63
N VAL A 100 -5.75 4.63 16.43
CA VAL A 100 -7.11 4.27 15.99
C VAL A 100 -7.65 3.11 16.83
N GLU A 101 -8.90 3.21 17.29
CA GLU A 101 -9.58 2.10 17.97
C GLU A 101 -9.90 1.00 16.94
N LEU A 102 -9.31 -0.18 17.11
CA LEU A 102 -9.46 -1.32 16.21
C LEU A 102 -10.30 -2.44 16.81
N THR A 103 -11.25 -2.96 16.04
CA THR A 103 -11.95 -4.22 16.31
C THR A 103 -11.67 -5.23 15.21
N TRP A 104 -11.11 -6.39 15.57
CA TRP A 104 -10.79 -7.45 14.60
C TRP A 104 -11.88 -8.52 14.54
N ARG A 105 -12.21 -8.98 13.32
CA ARG A 105 -13.11 -10.10 13.05
C ARG A 105 -12.48 -11.02 12.00
N TYR A 106 -12.05 -12.20 12.42
CA TYR A 106 -11.54 -13.22 11.50
C TYR A 106 -12.53 -14.36 11.40
N SER A 107 -12.85 -14.78 10.17
CA SER A 107 -13.52 -16.05 9.97
C SER A 107 -12.57 -17.21 10.32
N ASP A 108 -13.12 -18.30 10.84
CA ASP A 108 -12.37 -19.47 11.29
C ASP A 108 -11.65 -20.20 10.14
N ILE A 109 -12.14 -20.05 8.90
CA ILE A 109 -11.57 -20.70 7.72
C ILE A 109 -10.43 -19.90 7.07
N VAL A 110 -10.14 -18.69 7.55
CA VAL A 110 -9.07 -17.84 7.00
C VAL A 110 -7.70 -18.38 7.41
N ASN A 111 -6.78 -18.44 6.47
CA ASN A 111 -5.39 -18.83 6.71
C ASN A 111 -4.69 -17.88 7.69
N ASN A 112 -3.98 -18.42 8.68
CA ASN A 112 -3.29 -17.61 9.71
C ASN A 112 -2.27 -16.61 9.15
N LYS A 113 -1.57 -16.93 8.06
CA LYS A 113 -0.63 -15.99 7.42
C LYS A 113 -1.33 -14.73 6.90
N ILE A 114 -2.57 -14.87 6.42
CA ILE A 114 -3.39 -13.74 5.98
C ILE A 114 -3.74 -12.86 7.18
N LYS A 115 -4.15 -13.48 8.29
CA LYS A 115 -4.46 -12.75 9.54
C LYS A 115 -3.25 -11.95 10.01
N GLU A 116 -2.09 -12.59 10.09
CA GLU A 116 -0.84 -11.97 10.53
C GLU A 116 -0.43 -10.79 9.64
N GLU A 117 -0.42 -10.97 8.32
CA GLU A 117 0.05 -9.95 7.39
C GLU A 117 -0.90 -8.75 7.30
N ILE A 118 -2.22 -8.96 7.26
CA ILE A 118 -3.18 -7.85 7.30
C ILE A 118 -3.03 -7.08 8.61
N THR A 119 -2.94 -7.77 9.76
CA THR A 119 -2.76 -7.12 11.06
C THR A 119 -1.52 -6.23 11.08
N LYS A 120 -0.40 -6.77 10.60
CA LYS A 120 0.86 -6.05 10.49
C LYS A 120 0.71 -4.80 9.62
N GLN A 121 0.10 -4.91 8.43
CA GLN A 121 -0.07 -3.76 7.54
C GLN A 121 -0.98 -2.67 8.15
N TYR A 122 -2.01 -3.02 8.92
CA TYR A 122 -2.81 -2.01 9.64
C TYR A 122 -1.98 -1.28 10.70
N VAL A 123 -1.14 -1.98 11.47
CA VAL A 123 -0.26 -1.34 12.45
C VAL A 123 0.69 -0.35 11.76
N GLU A 124 1.27 -0.73 10.63
CA GLU A 124 2.18 0.11 9.85
C GLU A 124 1.47 1.34 9.25
N ASN A 125 0.24 1.17 8.76
CA ASN A 125 -0.58 2.28 8.26
C ASN A 125 -0.96 3.26 9.37
N ILE A 126 -1.39 2.77 10.53
CA ILE A 126 -1.71 3.61 11.69
C ILE A 126 -0.48 4.39 12.13
N GLU A 127 0.69 3.72 12.21
CA GLU A 127 1.93 4.38 12.57
C GLU A 127 2.25 5.55 11.63
N PHE A 128 2.20 5.32 10.31
CA PHE A 128 2.46 6.36 9.31
C PHE A 128 1.45 7.52 9.39
N TRP A 129 0.15 7.22 9.40
CA TRP A 129 -0.90 8.24 9.33
C TRP A 129 -1.11 9.00 10.64
N SER A 130 -0.73 8.41 11.79
CA SER A 130 -0.80 9.07 13.10
C SER A 130 0.08 10.33 13.19
N ALA A 131 0.99 10.55 12.26
CA ALA A 131 1.78 11.78 12.18
C ALA A 131 1.07 12.93 11.43
N TYR A 132 -0.02 12.64 10.72
CA TYR A 132 -0.66 13.58 9.79
C TYR A 132 -2.13 13.87 10.11
N THR A 133 -2.87 12.89 10.63
CA THR A 133 -4.28 13.09 10.97
C THR A 133 -4.72 12.27 12.17
N LYS A 134 -5.72 12.79 12.86
CA LYS A 134 -6.53 12.04 13.81
C LYS A 134 -7.58 11.25 13.04
N ILE A 135 -7.81 9.99 13.42
CA ILE A 135 -8.91 9.16 12.92
C ILE A 135 -9.75 8.78 14.13
N ASP A 136 -10.88 9.47 14.30
CA ASP A 136 -11.75 9.33 15.48
C ASP A 136 -12.77 8.20 15.36
N ALA A 137 -13.12 7.81 14.12
CA ALA A 137 -14.07 6.73 13.89
C ALA A 137 -13.47 5.40 14.35
N PRO A 138 -14.16 4.63 15.23
CA PRO A 138 -13.79 3.26 15.51
C PRO A 138 -13.79 2.45 14.22
N LEU A 139 -12.74 1.66 14.01
CA LEU A 139 -12.52 0.91 12.79
C LEU A 139 -12.60 -0.59 13.06
N GLN A 140 -13.59 -1.25 12.45
CA GLN A 140 -13.64 -2.71 12.39
C GLN A 140 -12.89 -3.21 11.15
N VAL A 141 -12.05 -4.23 11.33
CA VAL A 141 -11.43 -4.94 10.22
C VAL A 141 -11.95 -6.38 10.19
N ILE A 142 -12.59 -6.76 9.10
CA ILE A 142 -13.13 -8.11 8.88
C ILE A 142 -12.29 -8.83 7.84
N VAL A 143 -11.84 -10.04 8.13
CA VAL A 143 -11.16 -10.89 7.17
C VAL A 143 -11.91 -12.21 7.08
N GLY A 144 -12.43 -12.51 5.90
CA GLY A 144 -13.14 -13.74 5.60
C GLY A 144 -12.80 -14.26 4.20
N THR A 145 -13.64 -15.14 3.68
CA THR A 145 -13.56 -15.62 2.30
C THR A 145 -14.93 -15.48 1.64
N LEU A 146 -15.01 -15.65 0.32
CA LEU A 146 -16.30 -15.68 -0.38
C LEU A 146 -17.21 -16.85 0.07
N ASP A 147 -16.64 -17.90 0.69
CA ASP A 147 -17.41 -19.00 1.26
C ASP A 147 -18.10 -18.62 2.58
N ASP A 148 -17.68 -17.52 3.20
CA ASP A 148 -18.19 -17.06 4.50
C ASP A 148 -18.72 -15.61 4.43
N ILE A 149 -19.39 -15.28 3.33
CA ILE A 149 -19.98 -13.96 3.08
C ILE A 149 -20.96 -13.55 4.19
N LYS A 150 -21.70 -14.52 4.75
CA LYS A 150 -22.63 -14.30 5.87
C LYS A 150 -21.94 -13.78 7.10
N PHE A 151 -20.75 -14.30 7.42
CA PHE A 151 -19.93 -13.81 8.52
C PHE A 151 -19.54 -12.34 8.30
N ILE A 152 -19.10 -11.99 7.09
CA ILE A 152 -18.71 -10.61 6.75
C ILE A 152 -19.90 -9.67 6.85
N CYS A 153 -21.01 -10.02 6.20
CA CYS A 153 -22.25 -9.22 6.21
C CYS A 153 -22.77 -8.99 7.63
N LYS A 154 -22.83 -10.04 8.45
CA LYS A 154 -23.27 -9.94 9.85
C LYS A 154 -22.46 -8.91 10.64
N TRP A 155 -21.12 -8.98 10.57
CA TRP A 155 -20.27 -8.10 11.35
C TRP A 155 -20.26 -6.67 10.84
N ARG A 156 -20.24 -6.47 9.51
CA ARG A 156 -20.35 -5.16 8.88
C ARG A 156 -21.64 -4.46 9.28
N ASP A 157 -22.78 -5.11 9.08
CA ASP A 157 -24.10 -4.51 9.29
C ASP A 157 -24.34 -4.22 10.77
N SER A 158 -23.92 -5.11 11.66
CA SER A 158 -24.03 -4.89 13.11
C SER A 158 -23.12 -3.77 13.62
N HIS A 159 -21.88 -3.69 13.12
CA HIS A 159 -20.95 -2.64 13.54
C HIS A 159 -21.43 -1.26 13.10
N LEU A 160 -21.78 -1.14 11.81
CA LEU A 160 -22.23 0.10 11.20
C LEU A 160 -23.70 0.42 11.50
N GLN A 161 -24.43 -0.46 12.19
CA GLN A 161 -25.85 -0.29 12.52
C GLN A 161 -26.71 -0.01 11.28
N MET A 162 -26.45 -0.76 10.21
CA MET A 162 -27.18 -0.67 8.95
C MET A 162 -28.03 -1.92 8.72
N ASN A 163 -29.11 -1.76 7.95
CA ASN A 163 -29.93 -2.88 7.49
C ASN A 163 -29.79 -3.03 5.98
N ALA A 164 -28.81 -3.83 5.54
CA ALA A 164 -28.54 -4.07 4.13
C ALA A 164 -29.00 -5.48 3.73
N ALA A 165 -30.30 -5.63 3.48
CA ALA A 165 -30.93 -6.91 3.15
C ALA A 165 -30.30 -7.63 1.92
N ASN A 166 -29.64 -6.89 1.04
CA ASN A 166 -28.95 -7.37 -0.15
C ASN A 166 -27.42 -7.54 0.04
N CYS A 167 -26.90 -7.50 1.27
CA CYS A 167 -25.46 -7.61 1.52
C CYS A 167 -24.83 -8.83 0.82
N GLU A 168 -25.41 -10.01 1.01
CA GLU A 168 -24.87 -11.26 0.47
C GLU A 168 -24.91 -11.33 -1.06
N SER A 169 -25.89 -10.65 -1.69
CA SER A 169 -26.05 -10.64 -3.15
C SER A 169 -25.30 -9.51 -3.85
N ASN A 170 -24.93 -8.46 -3.11
CA ASN A 170 -24.23 -7.31 -3.68
C ASN A 170 -22.74 -7.58 -3.94
N PHE A 171 -22.16 -8.53 -3.21
CA PHE A 171 -20.78 -8.93 -3.45
C PHE A 171 -20.69 -9.96 -4.57
N ARG A 172 -19.54 -9.95 -5.24
CA ARG A 172 -19.25 -10.93 -6.29
C ARG A 172 -19.36 -12.36 -5.76
N THR A 173 -19.94 -13.23 -6.57
CA THR A 173 -20.07 -14.67 -6.27
C THR A 173 -19.06 -15.52 -7.04
N ASP A 174 -18.39 -14.93 -8.03
CA ASP A 174 -17.31 -15.57 -8.76
C ASP A 174 -16.14 -15.90 -7.81
N LYS A 175 -15.67 -17.15 -7.82
CA LYS A 175 -14.55 -17.62 -6.99
C LYS A 175 -13.23 -17.71 -7.76
N GLN A 176 -13.18 -17.24 -9.01
CA GLN A 176 -11.94 -17.21 -9.80
C GLN A 176 -10.95 -16.17 -9.29
N ARG A 177 -11.41 -14.95 -8.95
CA ARG A 177 -10.55 -14.00 -8.23
C ARG A 177 -10.49 -14.35 -6.74
N VAL A 178 -9.26 -14.51 -6.28
CA VAL A 178 -8.89 -15.11 -4.99
C VAL A 178 -8.78 -14.10 -3.85
N TRP A 179 -8.90 -12.81 -4.15
CA TRP A 179 -9.04 -11.76 -3.15
C TRP A 179 -9.97 -10.62 -3.60
N ASP A 180 -10.62 -9.96 -2.65
CA ASP A 180 -11.34 -8.69 -2.85
C ASP A 180 -11.28 -7.86 -1.57
N ALA A 181 -11.33 -6.53 -1.69
CA ALA A 181 -11.16 -5.60 -0.57
C ALA A 181 -12.15 -4.45 -0.72
N HIS A 182 -12.69 -4.00 0.41
CA HIS A 182 -13.74 -2.99 0.45
C HIS A 182 -13.67 -2.21 1.75
N THR A 183 -14.16 -0.97 1.70
CA THR A 183 -14.34 -0.11 2.87
C THR A 183 -15.76 0.47 2.90
N THR A 184 -16.33 0.61 4.09
CA THR A 184 -17.63 1.24 4.28
C THR A 184 -17.67 2.00 5.60
N GLN A 185 -18.17 3.23 5.55
CA GLN A 185 -18.34 4.10 6.70
C GLN A 185 -19.84 4.37 6.90
N GLY A 186 -20.25 4.50 8.15
CA GLY A 186 -21.64 4.76 8.51
C GLY A 186 -21.80 4.96 10.02
N ASN A 187 -22.72 5.83 10.43
CA ASN A 187 -23.05 6.07 11.84
C ASN A 187 -21.82 6.38 12.72
N GLY A 188 -20.88 7.19 12.21
CA GLY A 188 -19.66 7.58 12.91
C GLY A 188 -18.61 6.46 13.06
N LYS A 189 -18.76 5.34 12.34
CA LYS A 189 -17.89 4.17 12.40
C LYS A 189 -17.42 3.79 10.99
N ALA A 190 -16.41 2.92 10.94
CA ALA A 190 -15.86 2.40 9.71
C ALA A 190 -15.67 0.88 9.77
N THR A 191 -15.81 0.23 8.62
CA THR A 191 -15.49 -1.18 8.42
C THR A 191 -14.70 -1.34 7.15
N ASP A 192 -13.48 -1.86 7.28
CA ASP A 192 -12.74 -2.42 6.15
C ASP A 192 -12.93 -3.94 6.17
N PHE A 193 -13.10 -4.55 5.00
CA PHE A 193 -13.30 -5.99 4.92
C PHE A 193 -12.67 -6.61 3.68
N TYR A 194 -12.11 -7.80 3.88
CA TYR A 194 -11.32 -8.52 2.90
C TYR A 194 -11.88 -9.94 2.71
N PHE A 195 -12.06 -10.32 1.45
CA PHE A 195 -12.29 -11.70 1.05
C PHE A 195 -10.95 -12.24 0.58
N MET A 196 -10.37 -13.26 1.23
CA MET A 196 -9.08 -13.82 0.83
C MET A 196 -9.01 -15.33 0.99
N THR A 197 -8.76 -16.04 -0.11
CA THR A 197 -8.76 -17.51 -0.11
C THR A 197 -7.37 -18.13 -0.07
N GLU A 198 -6.34 -17.44 -0.56
CA GLU A 198 -4.99 -18.02 -0.72
C GLU A 198 -3.91 -17.10 -0.15
N ALA A 199 -2.99 -17.64 0.66
CA ALA A 199 -1.93 -16.84 1.28
C ALA A 199 -0.81 -16.42 0.31
N SER A 200 -0.71 -17.05 -0.86
CA SER A 200 0.21 -16.66 -1.94
C SER A 200 0.00 -15.22 -2.41
N ILE A 201 -1.25 -14.75 -2.35
CA ILE A 201 -1.68 -13.41 -2.74
C ILE A 201 -0.98 -12.31 -1.94
N LEU A 202 -0.56 -12.59 -0.71
CA LEU A 202 0.07 -11.60 0.17
C LEU A 202 1.38 -11.01 -0.40
N THR A 203 1.95 -11.67 -1.41
CA THR A 203 3.15 -11.22 -2.12
C THR A 203 2.88 -10.68 -3.52
N GLU A 204 1.63 -10.72 -3.99
CA GLU A 204 1.26 -10.22 -5.31
C GLU A 204 1.32 -8.70 -5.34
N ILE A 205 1.95 -8.15 -6.39
CA ILE A 205 2.17 -6.72 -6.48
C ILE A 205 0.87 -5.90 -6.58
N ASP A 206 -0.21 -6.51 -7.07
CA ASP A 206 -1.53 -5.88 -7.10
C ASP A 206 -2.19 -5.84 -5.72
N PHE A 207 -1.93 -6.84 -4.87
CA PHE A 207 -2.49 -6.93 -3.53
C PHE A 207 -1.66 -6.17 -2.48
N LEU A 208 -0.34 -6.13 -2.63
CA LEU A 208 0.57 -5.46 -1.67
C LEU A 208 0.09 -4.06 -1.20
N PRO A 209 -0.40 -3.16 -2.07
CA PRO A 209 -0.87 -1.84 -1.62
C PRO A 209 -2.31 -1.84 -1.09
N ARG A 210 -3.05 -2.95 -1.13
CA ARG A 210 -4.52 -2.95 -0.93
C ARG A 210 -4.95 -2.67 0.50
N VAL A 211 -4.24 -3.18 1.50
CA VAL A 211 -4.56 -2.84 2.89
C VAL A 211 -4.39 -1.35 3.13
N ALA A 212 -3.32 -0.76 2.60
CA ALA A 212 -3.07 0.67 2.70
C ALA A 212 -4.06 1.50 1.85
N HIS A 213 -4.50 0.98 0.70
CA HIS A 213 -5.57 1.57 -0.12
C HIS A 213 -6.87 1.71 0.67
N GLU A 214 -7.40 0.60 1.21
CA GLU A 214 -8.65 0.65 1.99
C GLU A 214 -8.50 1.52 3.24
N PHE A 215 -7.37 1.43 3.93
CA PHE A 215 -7.09 2.29 5.08
C PHE A 215 -7.11 3.78 4.71
N PHE A 216 -6.65 4.15 3.51
CA PHE A 216 -6.61 5.54 3.09
C PHE A 216 -8.01 6.14 2.88
N HIS A 217 -9.03 5.34 2.55
CA HIS A 217 -10.40 5.84 2.56
C HIS A 217 -10.87 6.25 3.96
N ASN A 218 -10.37 5.61 5.02
CA ASN A 218 -10.60 6.07 6.39
C ASN A 218 -9.85 7.36 6.71
N VAL A 219 -8.67 7.59 6.11
CA VAL A 219 -7.95 8.87 6.18
C VAL A 219 -8.74 9.98 5.47
N GLN A 220 -9.33 9.69 4.30
CA GLN A 220 -10.21 10.61 3.57
C GLN A 220 -11.46 10.96 4.39
N ASN A 221 -12.12 9.95 4.94
CA ASN A 221 -13.28 10.12 5.81
C ASN A 221 -12.96 10.95 7.08
N ALA A 222 -11.75 10.81 7.62
CA ALA A 222 -11.29 11.62 8.74
C ALA A 222 -11.06 13.10 8.39
N GLN A 223 -10.82 13.43 7.11
CA GLN A 223 -10.77 14.83 6.66
C GLN A 223 -12.17 15.41 6.46
N THR A 224 -13.10 14.60 5.98
CA THR A 224 -14.52 14.96 5.82
C THR A 224 -15.37 13.70 5.68
N ASP A 225 -16.44 13.60 6.47
CA ASP A 225 -17.43 12.52 6.38
C ASP A 225 -18.22 12.55 5.06
N LYS A 226 -18.18 13.67 4.35
CA LYS A 226 -18.80 13.87 3.02
C LYS A 226 -17.91 13.45 1.85
N TYR A 227 -16.77 12.78 2.07
CA TYR A 227 -15.81 12.54 0.99
C TYR A 227 -16.44 11.83 -0.23
N LYS A 228 -17.27 10.80 -0.02
CA LYS A 228 -17.97 10.07 -1.11
C LYS A 228 -18.93 10.95 -1.92
N SER A 229 -19.47 12.01 -1.33
CA SER A 229 -20.41 12.93 -1.97
C SER A 229 -19.79 14.26 -2.38
N SER A 230 -18.47 14.44 -2.18
CA SER A 230 -17.78 15.72 -2.41
C SER A 230 -16.50 15.58 -3.21
N PHE A 231 -15.87 14.40 -3.20
CA PHE A 231 -14.63 14.16 -3.93
C PHE A 231 -14.96 13.67 -5.33
N PRO A 232 -14.24 14.15 -6.35
CA PRO A 232 -14.17 13.47 -7.62
C PRO A 232 -13.75 12.01 -7.44
N CYS A 233 -14.29 11.11 -8.25
CA CYS A 233 -13.91 9.70 -8.26
C CYS A 233 -12.39 9.52 -8.42
N TRP A 234 -11.76 10.34 -9.25
CA TRP A 234 -10.31 10.29 -9.45
C TRP A 234 -9.52 10.68 -8.20
N VAL A 235 -10.06 11.54 -7.34
CA VAL A 235 -9.44 11.94 -6.05
C VAL A 235 -9.67 10.85 -5.01
N GLU A 236 -10.87 10.28 -4.96
CA GLU A 236 -11.22 9.21 -4.03
C GLU A 236 -10.31 7.99 -4.27
N GLU A 237 -10.37 7.41 -5.46
CA GLU A 237 -9.70 6.15 -5.77
C GLU A 237 -8.24 6.34 -6.18
N GLY A 238 -7.94 7.37 -6.97
CA GLY A 238 -6.55 7.72 -7.29
C GLY A 238 -5.77 8.15 -6.05
N GLY A 239 -6.45 8.73 -5.05
CA GLY A 239 -5.91 9.02 -3.74
C GLY A 239 -5.47 7.75 -3.02
N ALA A 240 -6.39 6.81 -2.89
CA ALA A 240 -6.16 5.53 -2.22
C ALA A 240 -5.10 4.68 -2.93
N GLU A 241 -5.09 4.62 -4.27
CA GLU A 241 -4.05 3.91 -5.02
C GLU A 241 -2.66 4.52 -4.78
N TYR A 242 -2.54 5.85 -4.92
CA TYR A 242 -1.25 6.53 -4.77
C TYR A 242 -0.69 6.39 -3.36
N PHE A 243 -1.49 6.74 -2.34
CA PHE A 243 -1.05 6.70 -0.96
C PHE A 243 -0.89 5.27 -0.44
N GLY A 244 -1.70 4.32 -0.93
CA GLY A 244 -1.51 2.91 -0.67
C GLY A 244 -0.13 2.43 -1.12
N ILE A 245 0.26 2.74 -2.36
CA ILE A 245 1.60 2.43 -2.89
C ILE A 245 2.70 3.16 -2.10
N LEU A 246 2.51 4.43 -1.80
CA LEU A 246 3.49 5.25 -1.07
C LEU A 246 3.80 4.64 0.30
N VAL A 247 2.77 4.35 1.10
CA VAL A 247 2.91 3.85 2.47
C VAL A 247 3.45 2.42 2.47
N THR A 248 2.91 1.53 1.64
CA THR A 248 3.39 0.15 1.52
C THR A 248 4.87 0.07 1.10
N SER A 249 5.37 1.06 0.34
CA SER A 249 6.77 1.08 -0.06
C SER A 249 7.76 1.27 1.10
N LYS A 250 7.31 1.87 2.22
CA LYS A 250 8.14 2.18 3.40
C LYS A 250 9.42 2.94 3.05
N GLY A 251 9.34 3.83 2.06
CA GLY A 251 10.48 4.60 1.57
C GLY A 251 11.46 3.82 0.70
N ASN A 252 11.17 2.55 0.34
CA ASN A 252 12.01 1.79 -0.58
C ASN A 252 11.71 2.20 -2.04
N PRO A 253 12.65 2.81 -2.76
CA PRO A 253 12.41 3.31 -4.11
C PRO A 253 12.14 2.21 -5.14
N GLU A 254 12.76 1.03 -5.00
CA GLU A 254 12.54 -0.08 -5.91
C GLU A 254 11.13 -0.67 -5.73
N THR A 255 10.70 -0.88 -4.48
CA THR A 255 9.34 -1.33 -4.16
C THR A 255 8.30 -0.32 -4.64
N PHE A 256 8.50 0.97 -4.33
CA PHE A 256 7.63 2.06 -4.75
C PHE A 256 7.46 2.09 -6.27
N ILE A 257 8.57 2.12 -7.02
CA ILE A 257 8.50 2.21 -8.48
C ILE A 257 7.93 0.94 -9.09
N LYS A 258 8.20 -0.26 -8.59
CA LYS A 258 7.60 -1.49 -9.14
C LYS A 258 6.07 -1.50 -9.00
N MET A 259 5.55 -1.15 -7.83
CA MET A 259 4.09 -1.04 -7.61
C MET A 259 3.48 0.08 -8.46
N ARG A 260 4.14 1.24 -8.52
CA ARG A 260 3.73 2.36 -9.38
C ARG A 260 3.74 1.98 -10.86
N GLN A 261 4.75 1.27 -11.35
CA GLN A 261 4.86 0.80 -12.74
C GLN A 261 3.78 -0.23 -13.07
N PHE A 262 3.46 -1.11 -12.13
CA PHE A 262 2.35 -2.03 -12.28
C PHE A 262 1.03 -1.29 -12.49
N ALA A 263 0.72 -0.31 -11.63
CA ALA A 263 -0.51 0.47 -11.73
C ALA A 263 -0.54 1.39 -12.96
N VAL A 264 0.54 2.10 -13.26
CA VAL A 264 0.60 3.11 -14.33
C VAL A 264 0.71 2.48 -15.72
N ALA A 265 1.63 1.53 -15.91
CA ALA A 265 1.94 0.98 -17.22
C ALA A 265 1.28 -0.37 -17.45
N PHE A 266 1.46 -1.34 -16.54
CA PHE A 266 1.00 -2.71 -16.76
C PHE A 266 -0.54 -2.81 -16.86
N LYS A 267 -1.28 -2.23 -15.90
CA LYS A 267 -2.76 -2.17 -15.96
C LYS A 267 -3.29 -1.34 -17.14
N SER A 268 -2.45 -0.53 -17.77
CA SER A 268 -2.81 0.39 -18.86
C SER A 268 -2.46 -0.14 -20.25
N ASN A 269 -1.84 -1.32 -20.38
CA ASN A 269 -1.26 -1.81 -21.64
C ASN A 269 -2.23 -1.79 -22.84
N ASN A 270 -3.52 -2.03 -22.63
CA ASN A 270 -4.53 -2.04 -23.70
C ASN A 270 -4.97 -0.63 -24.15
N LYS A 271 -4.45 0.44 -23.54
CA LYS A 271 -4.83 1.85 -23.80
C LYS A 271 -3.66 2.73 -24.23
N THR A 272 -2.52 2.14 -24.54
CA THR A 272 -1.27 2.87 -24.80
C THR A 272 -1.40 4.00 -25.82
N ASN A 273 -2.16 3.78 -26.90
CA ASN A 273 -2.41 4.80 -27.92
C ASN A 273 -3.22 5.99 -27.39
N LEU A 274 -4.22 5.75 -26.54
CA LEU A 274 -5.08 6.80 -25.97
C LEU A 274 -4.31 7.70 -24.99
N LEU A 275 -3.41 7.10 -24.21
CA LEU A 275 -2.68 7.75 -23.12
C LEU A 275 -1.52 8.65 -23.61
N SER A 276 -1.36 8.78 -24.93
CA SER A 276 -0.30 9.58 -25.56
C SER A 276 -0.66 11.06 -25.77
N SER A 277 -1.90 11.46 -25.47
CA SER A 277 -2.40 12.83 -25.65
C SER A 277 -2.66 13.52 -24.32
N LYS A 278 -2.24 14.78 -24.19
CA LYS A 278 -2.58 15.64 -23.03
C LYS A 278 -4.09 15.84 -22.94
N ASP A 279 -4.76 16.06 -24.07
CA ASP A 279 -6.20 16.31 -24.11
C ASP A 279 -6.97 15.09 -23.60
N TYR A 280 -6.53 13.87 -23.95
CA TYR A 280 -7.13 12.65 -23.40
C TYR A 280 -7.09 12.63 -21.87
N TRP A 281 -5.95 12.96 -21.26
CA TRP A 281 -5.83 13.00 -19.79
C TRP A 281 -6.72 14.06 -19.17
N ARG A 282 -6.81 15.25 -19.78
CA ARG A 282 -7.70 16.31 -19.31
C ARG A 282 -9.17 15.90 -19.41
N ASP A 283 -9.58 15.34 -20.54
CA ASP A 283 -10.95 14.88 -20.77
C ASP A 283 -11.31 13.74 -19.82
N TYR A 284 -10.34 12.86 -19.54
CA TYR A 284 -10.50 11.81 -18.54
C TYR A 284 -10.74 12.39 -17.14
N LEU A 285 -9.90 13.33 -16.69
CA LEU A 285 -10.07 14.01 -15.40
C LEU A 285 -11.44 14.68 -15.28
N LEU A 286 -11.88 15.39 -16.34
CA LEU A 286 -13.20 16.02 -16.38
C LEU A 286 -14.33 14.99 -16.35
N SER A 287 -14.19 13.86 -17.04
CA SER A 287 -15.20 12.80 -17.04
C SER A 287 -15.32 12.11 -15.67
N ALA A 288 -14.19 11.89 -14.99
CA ALA A 288 -14.12 11.30 -13.67
C ALA A 288 -14.34 12.33 -12.54
N ASP A 289 -14.68 13.57 -12.89
CA ASP A 289 -15.06 14.65 -11.98
C ASP A 289 -16.52 14.54 -11.55
N VAL A 290 -16.86 13.37 -11.04
CA VAL A 290 -18.16 13.03 -10.48
C VAL A 290 -17.95 12.36 -9.13
N THR A 291 -18.96 12.34 -8.27
CA THR A 291 -18.85 11.79 -6.91
C THR A 291 -19.25 10.31 -6.87
N SER A 292 -18.76 9.56 -5.88
CA SER A 292 -19.20 8.18 -5.61
C SER A 292 -20.70 8.07 -5.35
N VAL A 293 -21.30 9.10 -4.76
CA VAL A 293 -22.75 9.18 -4.56
C VAL A 293 -23.42 9.74 -5.81
N LYS A 294 -24.38 9.00 -6.36
CA LYS A 294 -25.25 9.46 -7.44
C LYS A 294 -26.61 9.90 -6.87
N PRO A 295 -27.05 11.15 -7.09
CA PRO A 295 -28.38 11.58 -6.64
C PRO A 295 -29.49 10.66 -7.17
N ASN A 296 -30.39 10.25 -6.29
CA ASN A 296 -31.56 9.41 -6.61
C ASN A 296 -31.23 8.04 -7.23
N SER A 297 -30.08 7.46 -6.89
CA SER A 297 -29.69 6.14 -7.39
C SER A 297 -28.83 5.38 -6.39
N ASP A 298 -29.10 4.09 -6.24
CA ASP A 298 -28.26 3.17 -5.44
C ASP A 298 -27.00 2.71 -6.22
N SER A 299 -26.84 3.15 -7.48
CA SER A 299 -25.66 2.82 -8.28
C SER A 299 -24.46 3.65 -7.82
N TRP A 300 -23.29 3.01 -7.77
CA TRP A 300 -22.05 3.71 -7.47
C TRP A 300 -21.64 4.64 -8.62
N GLY A 301 -21.46 5.93 -8.32
CA GLY A 301 -21.21 6.98 -9.30
C GLY A 301 -19.90 6.81 -10.09
N CYS A 302 -18.90 6.14 -9.50
CA CYS A 302 -17.62 5.90 -10.16
C CYS A 302 -17.59 4.62 -11.02
N ALA A 303 -18.68 3.84 -11.07
CA ALA A 303 -18.71 2.53 -11.73
C ALA A 303 -18.28 2.59 -13.21
N ALA A 304 -18.65 3.66 -13.93
CA ALA A 304 -18.27 3.85 -15.33
C ALA A 304 -16.75 3.90 -15.55
N PHE A 305 -15.97 4.23 -14.52
CA PHE A 305 -14.54 4.45 -14.64
C PHE A 305 -13.67 3.26 -14.21
N GLN A 306 -14.26 2.21 -13.61
CA GLN A 306 -13.52 1.04 -13.12
C GLN A 306 -12.58 0.45 -14.18
N ASN A 307 -13.06 0.36 -15.42
CA ASN A 307 -12.32 -0.23 -16.54
C ASN A 307 -11.55 0.81 -17.36
N THR A 308 -11.49 2.08 -16.92
CA THR A 308 -10.96 3.20 -17.71
C THR A 308 -9.62 3.74 -17.20
N GLY A 309 -9.21 3.42 -15.97
CA GLY A 309 -7.92 3.86 -15.41
C GLY A 309 -7.98 4.25 -13.94
N LEU A 310 -9.18 4.23 -13.34
CA LEU A 310 -9.47 4.66 -11.98
C LEU A 310 -8.60 3.98 -10.90
N TYR A 311 -8.24 2.71 -11.11
CA TYR A 311 -7.41 1.90 -10.21
C TYR A 311 -5.99 1.66 -10.73
N GLY A 312 -5.50 2.57 -11.57
CA GLY A 312 -4.22 2.43 -12.26
C GLY A 312 -3.57 3.79 -12.47
N ASN A 313 -3.50 4.23 -13.72
CA ASN A 313 -2.75 5.42 -14.09
C ASN A 313 -3.27 6.75 -13.50
N ILE A 314 -4.52 6.79 -13.00
CA ILE A 314 -5.08 8.01 -12.41
C ILE A 314 -4.36 8.42 -11.11
N LEU A 315 -3.65 7.50 -10.45
CA LEU A 315 -2.81 7.79 -9.29
C LEU A 315 -1.82 8.94 -9.55
N LEU A 316 -1.42 9.13 -10.81
CA LEU A 316 -0.52 10.21 -11.22
C LEU A 316 -1.10 11.60 -10.94
N ALA A 317 -2.43 11.74 -10.93
CA ALA A 317 -3.08 12.99 -10.57
C ALA A 317 -2.91 13.31 -9.07
N THR A 318 -3.07 12.32 -8.20
CA THR A 318 -2.76 12.46 -6.77
C THR A 318 -1.28 12.68 -6.53
N GLU A 319 -0.41 12.01 -7.29
CA GLU A 319 1.04 12.22 -7.20
C GLU A 319 1.42 13.68 -7.49
N TYR A 320 0.78 14.29 -8.50
CA TYR A 320 0.93 15.73 -8.76
C TYR A 320 0.45 16.58 -7.57
N LEU A 321 -0.73 16.31 -7.01
CA LEU A 321 -1.21 17.04 -5.82
C LEU A 321 -0.22 16.92 -4.65
N HIS A 322 0.32 15.71 -4.41
CA HIS A 322 1.33 15.49 -3.38
C HIS A 322 2.62 16.26 -3.69
N GLN A 323 3.05 16.30 -4.96
CA GLN A 323 4.22 17.09 -5.38
C GLN A 323 4.08 18.57 -5.04
N GLN A 324 2.91 19.15 -5.28
CA GLN A 324 2.64 20.58 -5.10
C GLN A 324 2.38 20.95 -3.64
N LEU A 325 1.63 20.12 -2.92
CA LEU A 325 1.06 20.46 -1.61
C LEU A 325 1.74 19.75 -0.43
N GLY A 326 2.46 18.66 -0.68
CA GLY A 326 2.88 17.72 0.37
C GLY A 326 1.69 17.01 1.03
N ILE A 327 1.94 16.01 1.87
CA ILE A 327 0.88 15.22 2.52
C ILE A 327 -0.10 16.11 3.29
N ALA A 328 0.42 17.01 4.13
CA ALA A 328 -0.41 17.89 4.95
C ALA A 328 -1.29 18.83 4.11
N GLY A 329 -0.78 19.33 2.99
CA GLY A 329 -1.55 20.19 2.09
C GLY A 329 -2.62 19.42 1.32
N VAL A 330 -2.38 18.17 0.92
CA VAL A 330 -3.40 17.30 0.32
C VAL A 330 -4.53 17.01 1.33
N LEU A 331 -4.20 16.68 2.58
CA LEU A 331 -5.21 16.46 3.61
C LEU A 331 -6.01 17.74 3.93
N ALA A 332 -5.35 18.90 3.92
CA ALA A 332 -6.03 20.19 4.08
C ALA A 332 -6.99 20.47 2.91
N LEU A 333 -6.58 20.18 1.67
CA LEU A 333 -7.44 20.25 0.49
C LEU A 333 -8.69 19.37 0.67
N TYR A 334 -8.51 18.12 1.09
CA TYR A 334 -9.61 17.17 1.32
C TYR A 334 -10.61 17.68 2.37
N ARG A 335 -10.12 18.24 3.47
CA ARG A 335 -10.97 18.85 4.50
C ARG A 335 -11.72 20.08 3.99
N ASP A 336 -11.03 20.94 3.24
CA ASP A 336 -11.65 22.12 2.63
C ASP A 336 -12.75 21.71 1.64
N THR A 337 -12.55 20.66 0.85
CA THR A 337 -13.54 20.13 -0.09
C THR A 337 -14.86 19.78 0.61
N GLY A 338 -14.83 19.18 1.81
CA GLY A 338 -16.04 18.90 2.59
C GLY A 338 -16.82 20.14 3.04
N THR A 339 -16.15 21.29 3.11
CA THR A 339 -16.71 22.57 3.58
C THR A 339 -17.18 23.46 2.43
N MET A 340 -16.39 23.57 1.36
CA MET A 340 -16.64 24.53 0.27
C MET A 340 -16.85 23.90 -1.12
N GLY A 341 -16.82 22.56 -1.21
CA GLY A 341 -16.87 21.83 -2.48
C GLY A 341 -15.50 21.74 -3.16
N TRP A 342 -15.37 20.78 -4.08
CA TRP A 342 -14.10 20.45 -4.73
C TRP A 342 -13.49 21.63 -5.48
N ASP A 343 -14.27 22.28 -6.35
CA ASP A 343 -13.82 23.34 -7.24
C ASP A 343 -13.18 24.50 -6.47
N LYS A 344 -13.87 25.00 -5.44
CA LYS A 344 -13.33 26.10 -4.62
C LYS A 344 -12.12 25.66 -3.81
N ALA A 345 -12.11 24.44 -3.29
CA ALA A 345 -11.03 23.92 -2.47
C ALA A 345 -9.73 23.75 -3.27
N ILE A 346 -9.81 23.18 -4.49
CA ILE A 346 -8.62 22.97 -5.33
C ILE A 346 -8.04 24.31 -5.83
N GLU A 347 -8.90 25.27 -6.17
CA GLU A 347 -8.47 26.61 -6.58
C GLU A 347 -7.81 27.36 -5.42
N LYS A 348 -8.36 27.26 -4.21
CA LYS A 348 -7.76 27.80 -2.99
C LYS A 348 -6.39 27.19 -2.70
N ALA A 349 -6.27 25.86 -2.80
CA ALA A 349 -5.05 25.14 -2.47
C ALA A 349 -3.89 25.47 -3.43
N LEU A 350 -4.17 25.53 -4.74
CA LEU A 350 -3.15 25.72 -5.78
C LEU A 350 -3.06 27.14 -6.34
N LYS A 351 -3.96 28.05 -5.92
CA LYS A 351 -3.99 29.47 -6.32
C LYS A 351 -4.06 29.65 -7.85
N LYS A 352 -4.85 28.80 -8.51
CA LYS A 352 -5.10 28.78 -9.96
C LYS A 352 -6.56 28.40 -10.20
N SER A 353 -7.10 28.64 -11.39
CA SER A 353 -8.42 28.13 -11.75
C SER A 353 -8.40 26.61 -11.89
N LYS A 354 -9.55 25.95 -11.65
CA LYS A 354 -9.68 24.49 -11.78
C LYS A 354 -9.25 24.00 -13.17
N ALA A 355 -9.63 24.72 -14.22
CA ALA A 355 -9.24 24.39 -15.59
C ALA A 355 -7.71 24.39 -15.78
N ALA A 356 -7.02 25.42 -15.31
CA ALA A 356 -5.56 25.50 -15.39
C ALA A 356 -4.87 24.41 -14.55
N ILE A 357 -5.43 24.08 -13.39
CA ILE A 357 -4.95 22.98 -12.55
C ILE A 357 -5.10 21.65 -13.27
N TYR A 358 -6.24 21.39 -13.91
CA TYR A 358 -6.49 20.13 -14.63
C TYR A 358 -5.58 20.01 -15.85
N ASP A 359 -5.26 21.12 -16.52
CA ASP A 359 -4.24 21.16 -17.57
C ASP A 359 -2.83 20.84 -17.06
N ASP A 360 -2.45 21.34 -15.89
CA ASP A 360 -1.16 21.02 -15.27
C ASP A 360 -1.10 19.54 -14.87
N ILE A 361 -2.16 19.01 -14.26
CA ILE A 361 -2.28 17.59 -13.90
C ILE A 361 -2.17 16.73 -15.16
N ALA A 362 -2.94 17.02 -16.20
CA ALA A 362 -2.91 16.27 -17.46
C ALA A 362 -1.51 16.26 -18.11
N SER A 363 -0.79 17.39 -18.05
CA SER A 363 0.58 17.50 -18.55
C SER A 363 1.56 16.64 -17.75
N TYR A 364 1.41 16.62 -16.42
CA TYR A 364 2.18 15.77 -15.53
C TYR A 364 1.91 14.28 -15.80
N MET A 365 0.64 13.89 -15.87
CA MET A 365 0.22 12.52 -16.14
C MET A 365 0.78 12.01 -17.46
N LEU A 366 0.69 12.81 -18.53
CA LEU A 366 1.26 12.47 -19.84
C LEU A 366 2.76 12.20 -19.74
N THR A 367 3.49 13.11 -19.09
CA THR A 367 4.95 13.03 -18.98
C THR A 367 5.38 11.77 -18.21
N GLU A 368 4.81 11.56 -17.02
CA GLU A 368 5.15 10.40 -16.17
C GLU A 368 4.70 9.07 -16.79
N TYR A 369 3.56 9.06 -17.50
CA TYR A 369 3.13 7.90 -18.26
C TYR A 369 4.11 7.56 -19.40
N GLN A 370 4.53 8.56 -20.20
CA GLN A 370 5.49 8.34 -21.29
C GLN A 370 6.85 7.84 -20.78
N ILE A 371 7.28 8.30 -19.61
CA ILE A 371 8.49 7.77 -18.95
C ILE A 371 8.26 6.30 -18.60
N ALA A 372 7.19 5.98 -17.87
CA ALA A 372 6.82 4.63 -17.46
C ALA A 372 6.68 3.65 -18.64
N ALA A 373 6.04 4.08 -19.72
CA ALA A 373 5.84 3.29 -20.93
C ALA A 373 7.16 2.85 -21.59
N LYS A 374 8.26 3.57 -21.37
CA LYS A 374 9.59 3.28 -21.94
C LYS A 374 10.51 2.48 -21.00
N GLN A 375 10.11 2.23 -19.74
CA GLN A 375 10.96 1.57 -18.74
C GLN A 375 10.53 0.12 -18.49
N ASP A 376 10.60 -0.76 -19.49
CA ASP A 376 10.23 -2.17 -19.34
C ASP A 376 11.01 -2.87 -18.20
N TRP A 377 12.27 -2.48 -17.99
CA TRP A 377 13.13 -2.99 -16.92
C TRP A 377 12.63 -2.66 -15.50
N ALA A 378 11.78 -1.63 -15.35
CA ALA A 378 11.21 -1.21 -14.07
C ALA A 378 9.87 -1.89 -13.79
N ARG A 379 9.28 -2.57 -14.78
CA ARG A 379 8.04 -3.31 -14.59
C ARG A 379 8.31 -4.60 -13.82
N PRO A 380 7.39 -5.02 -12.93
CA PRO A 380 7.46 -6.35 -12.34
C PRO A 380 7.34 -7.42 -13.45
N ASN A 381 8.11 -8.49 -13.34
CA ASN A 381 7.98 -9.63 -14.24
C ASN A 381 6.89 -10.55 -13.70
N CYS A 382 5.70 -10.48 -14.28
CA CYS A 382 4.52 -11.18 -13.79
C CYS A 382 4.15 -12.36 -14.69
N SER A 383 3.84 -13.49 -14.07
CA SER A 383 3.26 -14.66 -14.74
C SER A 383 2.11 -15.22 -13.90
N MET A 384 1.10 -15.75 -14.59
CA MET A 384 0.01 -16.44 -13.91
C MET A 384 0.51 -17.77 -13.37
N GLN A 385 0.32 -18.01 -12.06
CA GLN A 385 0.52 -19.30 -11.42
C GLN A 385 -0.80 -19.74 -10.79
N GLY A 386 -1.54 -20.61 -11.48
CA GLY A 386 -2.93 -20.91 -11.11
C GLY A 386 -3.82 -19.69 -11.27
N ARG A 387 -4.50 -19.28 -10.18
CA ARG A 387 -5.39 -18.09 -10.14
C ARG A 387 -4.68 -16.82 -9.62
N ALA A 388 -3.41 -16.93 -9.26
CA ALA A 388 -2.59 -15.87 -8.69
C ALA A 388 -1.71 -15.24 -9.77
N LEU A 389 -1.61 -13.90 -9.80
CA LEU A 389 -0.66 -13.19 -10.64
C LEU A 389 0.66 -13.01 -9.87
N LEU A 390 1.56 -13.98 -9.99
CA LEU A 390 2.83 -13.92 -9.28
C LEU A 390 3.83 -13.08 -10.07
N CYS A 391 4.24 -11.99 -9.44
CA CYS A 391 5.25 -11.10 -9.96
C CYS A 391 6.58 -11.39 -9.26
N ALA A 392 7.56 -11.89 -10.02
CA ALA A 392 8.92 -11.93 -9.53
C ALA A 392 9.39 -10.49 -9.31
N SER A 393 9.97 -10.21 -8.14
CA SER A 393 10.96 -9.15 -8.04
C SER A 393 12.00 -9.46 -9.11
N GLY A 394 12.09 -8.62 -10.16
CA GLY A 394 12.89 -8.86 -11.38
C GLY A 394 14.32 -9.39 -11.16
N PRO A 395 15.00 -9.79 -12.26
CA PRO A 395 16.20 -10.62 -12.26
C PRO A 395 17.34 -10.20 -11.31
#